data_AF-A0A4C1T1X3-F1
#
_entry.id   AF-A0A4C1T1X3-F1
#
_cell.length_a   1.000
_cell.length_b   1.000
_cell.length_c   1.000
_cell.angle_alpha   90.00
_cell.angle_beta   90.00
_cell.angle_gamma   90.00
#
_symmetry.space_group_name_H-M   'P 1'
#
loop_
_entity.id
_entity.type
_entity.pdbx_description
1 polymer ?
#
loop_
_entity_poly.entity_id
_entity_poly.type
_entity_poly.pdbx_seq_one_letter_code
_entity_poly.pdbx_strand_id
1 'polypeptide(L)' 'MDRLRRSFRDSFRRRKDRVPESSKPHQWQADEEAVRTATCSFSVKYLGCVEVFESRGMEVCEEALKVLR' A
#
# COMPACT_ATOMS: atom_id res chain seq x y z
N MET A 1 1.77 45.35 2.17
CA MET A 1 1.25 44.26 3.04
C MET A 1 1.29 42.95 2.25
N ASP A 2 2.47 42.56 1.73
CA ASP A 2 2.58 41.57 0.65
C ASP A 2 3.46 40.36 1.01
N ARG A 3 4.25 40.48 2.09
CA ARG A 3 5.02 39.35 2.65
C ARG A 3 4.11 38.35 3.38
N LEU A 4 3.07 38.84 4.05
CA LEU A 4 2.09 38.00 4.74
C LEU A 4 1.27 37.16 3.74
N ARG A 5 0.95 37.71 2.56
CA ARG A 5 0.19 36.98 1.53
C ARG A 5 0.99 35.84 0.88
N ARG A 6 2.32 35.95 0.80
CA ARG A 6 3.19 34.86 0.30
C ARG A 6 3.34 33.73 1.30
N SER A 7 3.43 34.01 2.61
CA SER A 7 3.61 32.95 3.63
C SER A 7 2.39 32.02 3.73
N PHE A 8 1.17 32.53 3.57
CA PHE A 8 -0.03 31.68 3.54
C PHE A 8 -0.09 30.81 2.28
N ARG A 9 0.29 31.34 1.12
CA ARG A 9 0.27 30.60 -0.15
C ARG A 9 1.30 29.45 -0.18
N ASP A 10 2.46 29.65 0.45
CA ASP A 10 3.49 28.61 0.56
C ASP A 10 3.13 27.55 1.62
N SER A 11 2.52 27.97 2.75
CA SER A 11 2.09 27.07 3.82
C SER A 11 1.01 26.08 3.38
N PHE A 12 0.08 26.50 2.52
CA PHE A 12 -0.93 25.60 1.92
C PHE A 12 -0.36 24.63 0.88
N ARG A 13 0.79 24.93 0.27
CA ARG A 13 1.48 24.01 -0.66
C ARG A 13 2.33 22.97 0.06
N ARG A 14 2.77 23.25 1.29
CA ARG A 14 3.55 22.33 2.13
C ARG A 14 2.70 21.29 2.86
N ARG A 15 1.39 21.52 2.95
CA ARG A 15 0.41 20.51 3.40
C ARG A 15 -0.11 19.68 2.22
N LYS A 16 0.80 19.30 1.32
CA LYS A 16 0.54 18.17 0.44
C LYS A 16 0.78 16.96 1.33
N ASP A 17 -0.31 16.38 1.84
CA ASP A 17 -0.27 15.10 2.54
C ASP A 17 0.75 14.21 1.84
N ARG A 18 1.74 13.72 2.59
CA ARG A 18 2.71 12.75 2.08
C ARG A 18 1.96 11.43 1.92
N VAL A 19 1.04 11.42 0.96
CA VAL A 19 0.38 10.24 0.47
C VAL A 19 1.53 9.32 0.04
N PRO A 20 1.69 8.16 0.69
CA PRO A 20 2.70 7.19 0.30
C PRO A 20 2.64 7.00 -1.21
N GLU A 21 3.79 6.77 -1.85
CA GLU A 21 3.83 6.53 -3.30
C GLU A 21 2.80 5.46 -3.71
N SER A 22 2.57 4.47 -2.82
CA SER A 22 1.59 3.38 -2.94
C SER A 22 0.15 3.83 -2.97
N SER A 23 -0.17 4.94 -2.34
CA SER A 23 -1.54 5.48 -2.30
C SER A 23 -1.81 6.42 -3.48
N LYS A 24 -0.88 6.58 -4.43
CA LYS A 24 -1.12 7.34 -5.66
C LYS A 24 -1.84 6.45 -6.69
N PRO A 25 -2.95 6.92 -7.30
CA PRO A 25 -3.74 6.13 -8.26
C PRO A 25 -2.99 5.56 -9.47
N HIS A 26 -1.79 6.07 -9.76
CA HIS A 26 -0.99 5.66 -10.91
C HIS A 26 -0.08 4.46 -10.60
N GLN A 27 0.20 4.17 -9.32
CA GLN A 27 1.24 3.20 -8.98
C GLN A 27 0.82 1.76 -9.27
N TRP A 28 -0.47 1.45 -9.23
CA TRP A 28 -0.98 0.09 -9.47
C TRP A 28 -1.59 -0.11 -10.85
N GLN A 29 -1.66 0.90 -11.73
CA GLN A 29 -2.35 0.74 -13.02
C GLN A 29 -1.72 -0.36 -13.89
N ALA A 30 -0.39 -0.42 -13.94
CA ALA A 30 0.31 -1.49 -14.66
C ALA A 30 0.07 -2.87 -14.02
N ASP A 31 0.07 -2.93 -12.69
CA ASP A 31 -0.18 -4.17 -11.95
C ASP A 31 -1.64 -4.65 -12.14
N GLU A 32 -2.61 -3.74 -12.15
CA GLU A 32 -4.03 -4.02 -12.42
C GLU A 32 -4.23 -4.56 -13.84
N GLU A 33 -3.58 -3.97 -14.84
CA GLU A 33 -3.60 -4.48 -16.22
C GLU A 33 -2.95 -5.87 -16.30
N ALA A 34 -1.82 -6.06 -15.63
CA ALA A 34 -1.14 -7.35 -15.57
C ALA A 34 -1.99 -8.42 -14.85
N VAL A 35 -2.75 -8.06 -13.81
CA VAL A 35 -3.69 -8.98 -13.12
C VAL A 35 -4.81 -9.38 -14.07
N ARG A 36 -5.42 -8.42 -14.78
CA ARG A 36 -6.50 -8.68 -15.75
C ARG A 36 -6.05 -9.57 -16.91
N THR A 37 -4.78 -9.49 -17.30
CA THR A 37 -4.17 -10.31 -18.36
C THR A 37 -3.50 -11.58 -17.85
N ALA A 38 -3.58 -11.86 -16.54
CA ALA A 38 -2.94 -13.01 -15.88
C ALA A 38 -1.41 -13.09 -16.06
N THR A 39 -0.73 -11.94 -16.15
CA THR A 39 0.74 -11.82 -16.31
C THR A 39 1.43 -11.17 -15.11
N CYS A 40 0.67 -10.77 -14.08
CA CYS A 40 1.21 -10.09 -12.90
C CYS A 40 2.09 -10.99 -12.04
N SER A 41 3.28 -10.50 -11.66
CA SER A 41 4.22 -11.22 -10.81
C SER A 41 5.06 -10.26 -9.96
N PHE A 42 5.40 -10.69 -8.74
CA PHE A 42 6.24 -9.93 -7.81
C PHE A 42 7.27 -10.84 -7.15
N SER A 43 8.44 -10.30 -6.84
CA SER A 43 9.46 -11.01 -6.06
C SER A 43 9.05 -11.09 -4.59
N VAL A 44 8.75 -12.29 -4.09
CA VAL A 44 8.33 -12.54 -2.71
C VAL A 44 9.04 -13.76 -2.12
N LYS A 45 9.13 -13.83 -0.78
CA LYS A 45 9.56 -15.03 -0.07
C LYS A 45 8.35 -15.86 0.32
N TYR A 46 8.22 -17.06 -0.23
CA TYR A 46 7.20 -18.01 0.21
C TYR A 46 7.61 -18.64 1.53
N LEU A 47 6.81 -18.44 2.59
CA LEU A 47 7.10 -18.95 3.93
C LEU A 47 6.56 -20.37 4.17
N GLY A 48 5.69 -20.89 3.30
CA GLY A 48 5.06 -22.20 3.45
C GLY A 48 3.55 -22.11 3.66
N CYS A 49 2.97 -23.17 4.22
CA CYS A 49 1.55 -23.28 4.54
C CYS A 49 1.37 -23.81 5.97
N VAL A 50 0.33 -23.37 6.66
CA VAL A 50 -0.03 -23.83 8.00
C VAL A 50 -1.53 -24.11 8.06
N GLU A 51 -1.91 -25.17 8.76
CA GLU A 51 -3.32 -25.50 8.99
C GLU A 51 -3.92 -24.54 10.03
N VAL A 52 -5.14 -24.07 9.76
CA VAL A 52 -5.88 -23.13 10.60
C VAL A 52 -7.31 -23.60 10.79
N PHE A 53 -7.93 -23.22 11.89
CA PHE A 53 -9.31 -23.64 12.21
C PHE A 53 -10.36 -22.95 11.31
N GLU A 54 -10.21 -21.64 11.09
CA GLU A 54 -11.03 -20.88 10.14
C GLU A 54 -10.21 -20.50 8.92
N SER A 55 -10.80 -20.57 7.71
CA SER A 55 -10.09 -20.29 6.46
C SER A 55 -10.10 -18.82 6.05
N ARG A 56 -10.71 -17.92 6.84
CA ARG A 56 -10.91 -16.50 6.51
C ARG A 56 -10.76 -15.64 7.74
N GLY A 57 -10.38 -14.38 7.55
CA GLY A 57 -10.24 -13.39 8.62
C GLY A 57 -8.83 -12.84 8.70
N MET A 58 -8.72 -11.54 8.98
CA MET A 58 -7.42 -10.88 9.08
C MET A 58 -6.60 -11.41 10.27
N GLU A 59 -7.26 -11.63 11.41
CA GLU A 59 -6.64 -12.19 12.61
C GLU A 59 -6.03 -13.58 12.37
N VAL A 60 -6.71 -14.43 11.59
CA VAL A 60 -6.19 -15.76 11.21
C VAL A 60 -4.90 -15.64 10.40
N CYS A 61 -4.84 -14.74 9.42
CA CYS A 61 -3.64 -14.51 8.61
C CYS A 61 -2.48 -13.97 9.46
N GLU A 62 -2.76 -13.10 10.43
CA GLU A 62 -1.75 -12.56 11.34
C GLU A 62 -1.16 -13.63 12.26
N GLU A 63 -1.99 -14.52 12.81
CA GLU A 63 -1.52 -15.66 13.61
C GLU A 63 -0.75 -16.68 12.76
N ALA A 64 -1.22 -16.99 11.56
CA ALA A 64 -0.53 -17.88 10.63
C ALA A 64 0.89 -17.38 10.31
N LEU A 65 1.06 -16.07 10.14
CA LEU A 65 2.38 -15.45 9.96
C LEU A 65 3.29 -15.58 11.18
N LYS A 66 2.75 -15.60 12.40
CA LYS A 66 3.55 -15.81 13.62
C LYS A 66 4.07 -17.24 13.72
N VAL A 67 3.31 -18.22 13.23
CA VAL A 67 3.72 -19.63 13.21
C VAL A 67 4.76 -19.91 12.13
N LEU A 68 4.69 -19.22 10.99
CA LEU A 68 5.58 -19.42 9.83
C LEU A 68 6.88 -18.57 9.88
N ARG A 69 7.06 -17.76 10.93
CA ARG A 69 8.25 -16.92 11.14
C ARG A 69 9.23 -17.58 12.12
#